data_AF-A0A975SIY7-F1
#
_entry.id   AF-A0A975SIY7-F1
#
_cell.length_a   1.000
_cell.length_b   1.000
_cell.length_c   1.000
_cell.angle_alpha   90.00
_cell.angle_beta   90.00
_cell.angle_gamma   90.00
#
_symmetry.space_group_name_H-M   'P 1'
#
loop_
_entity.id
_entity.type
_entity.pdbx_description
1 polymer ?
#
loop_
_entity_poly.entity_id
_entity_poly.type
_entity_poly.pdbx_seq_one_letter_code
_entity_poly.pdbx_strand_id
1 'polypeptide(L)'
;MARDNTGPKGEPQYTTLGVPADAADLTEIGVYAATVGNYKVGLASDRAALTGAFRWEGLRFYETDTGITYLYRSGGWVAQTRVVAQPLVAFPRVSANATDTFTSGSFASLAGGTITGAPAGNYLIGCNASLFGSVASLGNLRLLAGGASVSVDIQHGLTTQPEAVSYISPFAWSGGDLVLALQYTAASGVGSINKNGTSVWAMYVSP
;
A
#
# COMPACT_ATOMS: atom_id res chain seq x y z
N MET A 1 -32.81 15.27 -30.41
CA MET A 1 -33.17 16.71 -30.31
C MET A 1 -32.17 17.37 -29.39
N ALA A 2 -31.63 18.55 -29.72
CA ALA A 2 -30.78 19.28 -28.79
C ALA A 2 -31.57 19.69 -27.55
N ARG A 3 -30.98 19.58 -26.35
CA ARG A 3 -31.63 19.95 -25.07
C ARG A 3 -32.32 21.31 -25.10
N ASP A 4 -33.56 21.36 -24.58
CA ASP A 4 -34.26 22.63 -24.34
C ASP A 4 -33.69 23.34 -23.09
N ASN A 5 -33.33 22.55 -22.08
CA ASN A 5 -32.79 23.04 -20.81
C ASN A 5 -31.92 21.98 -20.12
N THR A 6 -30.96 22.42 -19.30
CA THR A 6 -30.02 21.55 -18.59
C THR A 6 -30.48 21.06 -17.22
N GLY A 7 -31.49 21.68 -16.60
CA GLY A 7 -31.99 21.29 -15.27
C GLY A 7 -30.91 21.21 -14.18
N PRO A 8 -31.23 20.63 -13.00
CA PRO A 8 -30.23 20.17 -12.03
C PRO A 8 -29.27 19.13 -12.65
N LYS A 9 -28.13 18.90 -12.00
CA LYS A 9 -27.10 17.97 -12.49
C LYS A 9 -27.69 16.56 -12.71
N GLY A 10 -27.78 16.14 -13.97
CA GLY A 10 -28.31 14.82 -14.36
C GLY A 10 -29.79 14.80 -14.75
N GLU A 11 -30.43 15.96 -14.96
CA GLU A 11 -31.86 16.04 -15.30
C GLU A 11 -32.12 16.93 -16.52
N PRO A 12 -31.74 16.49 -17.74
CA PRO A 12 -32.09 17.22 -18.95
C PRO A 12 -33.62 17.24 -19.09
N GLN A 13 -34.17 18.44 -19.27
CA GLN A 13 -35.61 18.62 -19.45
C GLN A 13 -35.94 18.73 -20.92
N TYR A 14 -36.88 17.90 -21.36
CA TYR A 14 -37.45 17.91 -22.71
C TYR A 14 -38.90 18.32 -22.57
N THR A 15 -39.29 19.46 -23.13
CA THR A 15 -40.64 19.96 -22.95
C THR A 15 -41.62 19.17 -23.81
N THR A 16 -42.71 18.73 -23.19
CA THR A 16 -43.63 17.70 -23.68
C THR A 16 -44.54 18.21 -24.78
N LEU A 17 -44.05 18.33 -26.02
CA LEU A 17 -44.91 18.43 -27.21
C LEU A 17 -44.38 17.55 -28.37
N GLY A 18 -44.59 16.24 -28.20
CA GLY A 18 -45.02 15.32 -29.26
C GLY A 18 -44.05 14.93 -30.38
N VAL A 19 -43.12 13.99 -30.15
CA VAL A 19 -42.48 13.13 -31.18
C VAL A 19 -42.10 11.76 -30.57
N PRO A 20 -42.11 10.63 -31.32
CA PRO A 20 -41.83 9.27 -30.80
C PRO A 20 -40.39 9.03 -30.33
N ALA A 21 -40.21 8.00 -29.49
CA ALA A 21 -39.04 7.69 -28.65
C ALA A 21 -37.70 7.39 -29.37
N ASP A 22 -37.64 7.45 -30.70
CA ASP A 22 -36.56 6.82 -31.48
C ASP A 22 -35.50 7.81 -32.02
N ALA A 23 -35.49 9.07 -31.57
CA ALA A 23 -34.59 10.12 -32.07
C ALA A 23 -33.73 10.78 -30.97
N ALA A 24 -33.16 9.99 -30.07
CA ALA A 24 -32.11 10.46 -29.18
C ALA A 24 -30.80 10.61 -29.95
N ASP A 25 -30.20 11.80 -29.92
CA ASP A 25 -28.88 12.04 -30.53
C ASP A 25 -27.83 11.26 -29.71
N LEU A 26 -27.29 10.19 -30.29
CA LEU A 26 -26.28 9.35 -29.64
C LEU A 26 -25.00 10.12 -29.30
N THR A 27 -24.72 11.23 -30.00
CA THR A 27 -23.62 12.15 -29.70
C THR A 27 -23.90 12.92 -28.41
N GLU A 28 -25.14 13.38 -28.24
CA GLU A 28 -25.59 14.05 -27.03
C GLU A 28 -25.63 13.08 -25.84
N ILE A 29 -26.05 11.83 -26.05
CA ILE A 29 -25.97 10.76 -25.04
C ILE A 29 -24.51 10.45 -24.67
N GLY A 30 -23.58 10.44 -25.63
CA GLY A 30 -22.16 10.22 -25.38
C GLY A 30 -21.51 11.35 -24.56
N VAL A 31 -21.82 12.61 -24.90
CA VAL A 31 -21.40 13.79 -24.13
C VAL A 31 -22.06 13.80 -22.75
N TYR A 32 -23.32 13.39 -22.66
CA TYR A 32 -24.05 13.26 -21.40
C TYR A 32 -23.45 12.18 -20.50
N ALA A 33 -23.17 10.97 -21.02
CA ALA A 33 -22.52 9.89 -20.27
C ALA A 33 -21.11 10.29 -19.80
N ALA A 34 -20.37 11.02 -20.62
CA ALA A 34 -19.06 11.60 -20.26
C ALA A 34 -19.15 12.72 -19.20
N THR A 35 -20.32 13.34 -19.05
CA THR A 35 -20.60 14.39 -18.06
C THR A 35 -21.18 13.83 -16.75
N VAL A 36 -21.90 12.70 -16.82
CA VAL A 36 -22.51 12.03 -15.66
C VAL A 36 -21.53 11.05 -15.00
N GLY A 37 -20.58 10.49 -15.75
CA GLY A 37 -19.49 9.70 -15.18
C GLY A 37 -18.62 10.56 -14.26
N ASN A 38 -18.46 10.18 -12.99
CA ASN A 38 -17.50 10.81 -12.07
C ASN A 38 -16.05 10.39 -12.37
N TYR A 39 -15.72 10.08 -13.63
CA TYR A 39 -14.43 9.53 -14.01
C TYR A 39 -14.00 10.04 -15.40
N LYS A 40 -12.80 10.60 -15.46
CA LYS A 40 -12.11 11.02 -16.69
C LYS A 40 -10.72 10.41 -16.75
N VAL A 41 -10.18 10.30 -17.96
CA VAL A 41 -8.84 9.79 -18.25
C VAL A 41 -8.15 10.76 -19.21
N GLY A 42 -6.89 11.10 -18.97
CA GLY A 42 -6.10 11.98 -19.84
C GLY A 42 -4.70 12.24 -19.28
N LEU A 43 -4.00 13.24 -19.79
CA LEU A 43 -2.69 13.67 -19.29
C LEU A 43 -2.83 14.63 -18.10
N ALA A 44 -1.73 14.88 -17.38
CA ALA A 44 -1.71 15.89 -16.31
C ALA A 44 -2.08 17.30 -16.81
N SER A 45 -1.69 17.64 -18.05
CA SER A 45 -2.09 18.89 -18.71
C SER A 45 -3.60 19.00 -18.93
N ASP A 46 -4.25 17.88 -19.25
CA ASP A 46 -5.70 17.84 -19.49
C ASP A 46 -6.46 18.07 -18.18
N ARG A 47 -5.99 17.47 -17.07
CA ARG A 47 -6.55 17.72 -15.74
C ARG A 47 -6.39 19.17 -15.31
N ALA A 48 -5.22 19.77 -15.56
CA ALA A 48 -4.95 21.17 -15.24
C ALA A 48 -5.84 22.13 -16.06
N ALA A 49 -6.18 21.76 -17.29
CA ALA A 49 -7.07 22.52 -18.16
C ALA A 49 -8.56 22.42 -17.77
N LEU A 50 -8.96 21.50 -16.87
CA LEU A 50 -10.36 21.38 -16.45
C LEU A 50 -10.82 22.59 -15.62
N THR A 51 -11.88 23.25 -16.08
CA THR A 51 -12.49 24.42 -15.42
C THR A 51 -14.02 24.39 -15.47
N GLY A 52 -14.67 25.19 -14.62
CA GLY A 52 -16.10 25.45 -14.67
C GLY A 52 -16.95 24.18 -14.63
N ALA A 53 -17.90 24.05 -15.54
CA ALA A 53 -18.83 22.92 -15.62
C ALA A 53 -18.14 21.55 -15.86
N PHE A 54 -16.89 21.54 -16.31
CA PHE A 54 -16.12 20.31 -16.55
C PHE A 54 -15.33 19.83 -15.33
N ARG A 55 -15.42 20.56 -14.20
CA ARG A 55 -14.75 20.25 -12.93
C ARG A 55 -15.74 20.39 -11.77
N TRP A 56 -16.08 19.27 -11.14
CA TRP A 56 -17.06 19.23 -10.06
C TRP A 56 -16.60 18.37 -8.88
N GLU A 57 -17.18 18.63 -7.71
CA GLU A 57 -16.93 17.86 -6.49
C GLU A 57 -17.23 16.37 -6.70
N GLY A 58 -16.27 15.50 -6.40
CA GLY A 58 -16.38 14.05 -6.59
C GLY A 58 -15.87 13.55 -7.95
N LEU A 59 -15.45 14.43 -8.86
CA LEU A 59 -14.83 14.03 -10.13
C LEU A 59 -13.51 13.30 -9.87
N ARG A 60 -13.37 12.08 -10.39
CA ARG A 60 -12.10 11.36 -10.46
C ARG A 60 -11.44 11.57 -11.82
N PHE A 61 -10.13 11.74 -11.84
CA PHE A 61 -9.33 11.91 -13.05
C PHE A 61 -8.10 11.01 -12.98
N TYR A 62 -7.96 10.08 -13.92
CA TYR A 62 -6.76 9.26 -14.05
C TYR A 62 -5.78 9.86 -15.06
N GLU A 63 -4.58 10.18 -14.59
CA GLU A 63 -3.47 10.66 -15.41
C GLU A 63 -2.73 9.49 -16.05
N THR A 64 -2.67 9.44 -17.38
CA THR A 64 -2.01 8.35 -18.11
C THR A 64 -0.48 8.49 -18.16
N ASP A 65 0.04 9.70 -18.00
CA ASP A 65 1.46 10.04 -17.97
C ASP A 65 2.10 9.83 -16.59
N THR A 66 1.39 10.13 -15.51
CA THR A 66 1.88 9.92 -14.14
C THR A 66 1.36 8.62 -13.50
N GLY A 67 0.28 8.06 -14.04
CA GLY A 67 -0.41 6.90 -13.46
C GLY A 67 -1.14 7.18 -12.15
N ILE A 68 -1.41 8.45 -11.83
CA ILE A 68 -2.07 8.88 -10.58
C ILE A 68 -3.55 9.15 -10.83
N THR A 69 -4.42 8.68 -9.93
CA THR A 69 -5.83 9.08 -9.91
C THR A 69 -6.03 10.23 -8.94
N TYR A 70 -6.62 11.33 -9.38
CA TYR A 70 -6.99 12.47 -8.55
C TYR A 70 -8.51 12.50 -8.31
N LEU A 71 -8.92 12.93 -7.12
CA LEU A 71 -10.30 13.24 -6.76
C LEU A 71 -10.42 14.75 -6.54
N TYR A 72 -11.33 15.40 -7.26
CA TYR A 72 -11.64 16.81 -6.99
C TYR A 72 -12.54 16.89 -5.75
N ARG A 73 -12.01 17.48 -4.68
CA ARG A 73 -12.75 17.74 -3.44
C ARG A 73 -12.37 19.07 -2.80
N SER A 74 -13.34 19.74 -2.19
CA SER A 74 -13.19 21.01 -1.48
C SER A 74 -12.48 22.09 -2.31
N GLY A 75 -12.75 22.12 -3.63
CA GLY A 75 -12.17 23.09 -4.56
C GLY A 75 -10.76 22.78 -5.05
N GLY A 76 -10.20 21.60 -4.73
CA GLY A 76 -8.86 21.19 -5.13
C GLY A 76 -8.78 19.75 -5.63
N TRP A 77 -7.72 19.45 -6.37
CA TRP A 77 -7.38 18.08 -6.74
C TRP A 77 -6.61 17.42 -5.59
N VAL A 78 -7.12 16.31 -5.09
CA VAL A 78 -6.43 15.47 -4.11
C VAL A 78 -6.01 14.19 -4.80
N ALA A 79 -4.71 13.90 -4.80
CA ALA A 79 -4.22 12.62 -5.26
C ALA A 79 -4.87 11.52 -4.41
N GLN A 80 -5.68 10.67 -5.05
CA GLN A 80 -6.06 9.42 -4.42
C GLN A 80 -4.80 8.57 -4.46
N THR A 81 -4.22 8.33 -3.30
CA THR A 81 -3.02 7.49 -3.18
C THR A 81 -3.30 6.22 -3.96
N ARG A 82 -2.63 6.07 -5.09
CA ARG A 82 -2.59 4.78 -5.74
C ARG A 82 -1.80 3.95 -4.74
N VAL A 83 -2.47 3.03 -4.05
CA VAL A 83 -1.81 1.76 -3.78
C VAL A 83 -1.60 1.23 -5.18
N VAL A 84 -0.49 1.63 -5.81
CA VAL A 84 0.02 0.90 -6.95
C VAL A 84 0.03 -0.50 -6.41
N ALA A 85 -0.65 -1.43 -7.08
CA ALA A 85 -0.52 -2.85 -6.77
C ALA A 85 0.94 -3.23 -7.05
N GLN A 86 1.83 -2.75 -6.18
CA GLN A 86 3.20 -3.15 -6.04
C GLN A 86 3.08 -4.39 -5.17
N PRO A 87 3.67 -5.51 -5.62
CA PRO A 87 3.53 -6.76 -4.90
C PRO A 87 3.96 -6.52 -3.46
N LEU A 88 3.06 -6.81 -2.51
CA LEU A 88 3.49 -7.10 -1.16
C LEU A 88 4.44 -8.29 -1.31
N VAL A 89 5.75 -8.01 -1.23
CA VAL A 89 6.73 -9.08 -1.24
C VAL A 89 6.83 -9.56 0.19
N ALA A 90 6.00 -10.56 0.49
CA ALA A 90 6.11 -11.32 1.72
C ALA A 90 7.18 -12.39 1.52
N PHE A 91 8.23 -12.32 2.33
CA PHE A 91 9.28 -13.32 2.33
C PHE A 91 8.81 -14.58 3.04
N PRO A 92 9.35 -15.76 2.62
CA PRO A 92 8.81 -17.05 3.02
C PRO A 92 8.64 -17.14 4.53
N ARG A 93 7.43 -17.54 4.90
CA ARG A 93 7.08 -17.97 6.25
C ARG A 93 8.03 -19.09 6.63
N VAL A 94 8.75 -18.94 7.75
CA VAL A 94 9.64 -20.01 8.17
C VAL A 94 8.83 -21.27 8.46
N SER A 95 9.32 -22.40 7.92
CA SER A 95 8.63 -23.68 7.93
C SER A 95 8.29 -24.14 9.35
N ALA A 96 7.20 -24.90 9.46
CA ALA A 96 6.83 -25.51 10.72
C ALA A 96 7.98 -26.41 11.24
N ASN A 97 8.28 -26.25 12.53
CA ASN A 97 9.33 -26.88 13.34
C ASN A 97 10.75 -26.31 13.19
N ALA A 98 10.91 -25.10 12.65
CA ALA A 98 12.20 -24.43 12.67
C ALA A 98 12.52 -23.94 14.09
N THR A 99 13.32 -24.72 14.81
CA THR A 99 13.87 -24.36 16.11
C THR A 99 15.35 -24.06 15.94
N ASP A 100 15.75 -22.83 16.21
CA ASP A 100 17.16 -22.47 16.27
C ASP A 100 17.62 -22.49 17.72
N THR A 101 18.79 -23.07 17.98
CA THR A 101 19.51 -22.90 19.24
C THR A 101 20.56 -21.80 19.07
N PHE A 102 20.72 -20.97 20.11
CA PHE A 102 21.63 -19.83 20.07
C PHE A 102 22.28 -19.62 21.45
N THR A 103 23.41 -18.90 21.44
CA THR A 103 24.21 -18.57 22.62
C THR A 103 24.20 -17.05 22.83
N SER A 104 24.66 -16.61 24.00
CA SER A 104 24.66 -15.19 24.36
C SER A 104 25.40 -14.34 23.34
N GLY A 105 24.79 -13.23 22.91
CA GLY A 105 25.39 -12.31 21.95
C GLY A 105 25.43 -12.83 20.51
N SER A 106 24.90 -14.02 20.22
CA SER A 106 24.70 -14.47 18.84
C SER A 106 23.34 -13.99 18.30
N PHE A 107 23.32 -13.74 16.99
CA PHE A 107 22.11 -13.38 16.26
C PHE A 107 21.47 -14.65 15.70
N ALA A 108 20.19 -14.88 16.03
CA ALA A 108 19.38 -15.86 15.33
C ALA A 108 18.57 -15.14 14.24
N SER A 109 18.78 -15.52 12.98
CA SER A 109 17.96 -15.02 11.87
C SER A 109 16.62 -15.76 11.85
N LEU A 110 15.55 -15.03 12.17
CA LEU A 110 14.22 -15.58 12.34
C LEU A 110 13.44 -15.64 11.05
N ALA A 111 13.57 -14.63 10.19
CA ALA A 111 13.02 -14.60 8.85
C ALA A 111 13.80 -13.57 8.05
N GLY A 112 13.89 -13.76 6.74
CA GLY A 112 14.63 -12.83 5.90
C GLY A 112 14.47 -13.13 4.43
N GLY A 113 14.95 -12.19 3.62
CA GLY A 113 15.03 -12.33 2.18
C GLY A 113 15.44 -11.04 1.51
N THR A 114 15.60 -11.09 0.19
CA THR A 114 16.11 -9.97 -0.60
C THR A 114 15.11 -9.65 -1.71
N ILE A 115 14.73 -8.37 -1.83
CA ILE A 115 14.07 -7.85 -3.03
C ILE A 115 15.18 -7.42 -3.98
N THR A 116 15.47 -8.25 -4.99
CA THR A 116 16.47 -7.93 -6.00
C THR A 116 15.99 -6.77 -6.88
N GLY A 117 16.84 -5.76 -7.08
CA GLY A 117 16.52 -4.59 -7.90
C GLY A 117 15.35 -3.76 -7.37
N ALA A 118 15.22 -3.64 -6.05
CA ALA A 118 14.19 -2.80 -5.44
C ALA A 118 14.35 -1.34 -5.88
N PRO A 119 13.29 -0.67 -6.36
CA PRO A 119 13.36 0.73 -6.77
C PRO A 119 13.71 1.66 -5.60
N ALA A 120 14.33 2.81 -5.90
CA ALA A 120 14.45 3.87 -4.92
C ALA A 120 13.06 4.40 -4.56
N GLY A 121 12.84 4.72 -3.28
CA GLY A 121 11.59 5.31 -2.81
C GLY A 121 11.23 4.92 -1.38
N ASN A 122 9.96 5.14 -1.04
CA ASN A 122 9.42 4.92 0.30
C ASN A 122 8.76 3.53 0.38
N TYR A 123 9.09 2.81 1.45
CA TYR A 123 8.60 1.48 1.75
C TYR A 123 7.90 1.47 3.11
N LEU A 124 6.89 0.61 3.25
CA LEU A 124 6.44 0.09 4.53
C LEU A 124 7.05 -1.28 4.72
N ILE A 125 7.78 -1.46 5.82
CA ILE A 125 8.45 -2.71 6.15
C ILE A 125 7.86 -3.23 7.44
N GLY A 126 7.54 -4.51 7.47
CA GLY A 126 6.98 -5.10 8.67
C GLY A 126 7.35 -6.55 8.87
N CYS A 127 6.98 -7.05 10.03
CA CYS A 127 7.13 -8.44 10.40
C CYS A 127 5.92 -8.92 11.20
N ASN A 128 5.63 -10.20 11.08
CA ASN A 128 4.80 -10.93 12.01
C ASN A 128 5.66 -12.04 12.57
N ALA A 129 5.96 -12.00 13.86
CA ALA A 129 6.72 -13.02 14.55
C ALA A 129 5.80 -13.80 15.48
N SER A 130 5.92 -15.12 15.43
CA SER A 130 5.29 -16.02 16.40
C SER A 130 6.43 -16.72 17.11
N LEU A 131 6.72 -16.25 18.31
CA LEU A 131 7.91 -16.64 19.07
C LEU A 131 7.48 -17.46 20.29
N PHE A 132 8.10 -18.62 20.47
CA PHE A 132 8.07 -19.35 21.73
C PHE A 132 9.36 -20.13 21.90
N GLY A 133 9.77 -20.33 23.14
CA GLY A 133 11.05 -20.98 23.41
C GLY A 133 11.49 -20.78 24.85
N SER A 134 12.80 -20.87 25.07
CA SER A 134 13.39 -20.60 26.38
C SER A 134 14.68 -19.82 26.22
N VAL A 135 14.84 -18.78 27.04
CA VAL A 135 16.07 -18.00 27.18
C VAL A 135 16.30 -17.73 28.67
N ALA A 136 17.57 -17.63 29.06
CA ALA A 136 17.91 -17.28 30.44
C ALA A 136 17.57 -15.83 30.80
N SER A 137 17.40 -14.94 29.81
CA SER A 137 17.14 -13.51 30.00
C SER A 137 16.45 -12.89 28.78
N LEU A 138 15.76 -11.75 28.97
CA LEU A 138 15.15 -10.99 27.87
C LEU A 138 16.18 -10.67 26.78
N GLY A 139 15.82 -10.88 25.52
CA GLY A 139 16.64 -10.52 24.37
C GLY A 139 16.03 -9.36 23.58
N ASN A 140 16.68 -8.95 22.50
CA ASN A 140 16.22 -7.89 21.61
C ASN A 140 15.80 -8.47 20.26
N LEU A 141 14.56 -8.16 19.85
CA LEU A 141 14.09 -8.39 18.50
C LEU A 141 14.33 -7.14 17.65
N ARG A 142 14.93 -7.34 16.47
CA ARG A 142 15.31 -6.28 15.52
C ARG A 142 14.82 -6.59 14.13
N LEU A 143 14.12 -5.64 13.51
CA LEU A 143 13.83 -5.65 12.08
C LEU A 143 14.86 -4.79 11.35
N LEU A 144 15.53 -5.38 10.38
CA LEU A 144 16.54 -4.76 9.55
C LEU A 144 16.04 -4.60 8.11
N ALA A 145 16.37 -3.48 7.49
CA ALA A 145 16.19 -3.22 6.06
C ALA A 145 17.40 -2.50 5.48
N GLY A 146 17.98 -3.05 4.41
CA GLY A 146 19.19 -2.48 3.80
C GLY A 146 20.38 -2.37 4.77
N GLY A 147 20.41 -3.23 5.81
CA GLY A 147 21.41 -3.20 6.88
C GLY A 147 21.11 -2.20 8.02
N ALA A 148 20.09 -1.36 7.89
CA ALA A 148 19.68 -0.42 8.94
C ALA A 148 18.60 -1.02 9.85
N SER A 149 18.70 -0.75 11.16
CA SER A 149 17.62 -1.06 12.11
C SER A 149 16.41 -0.17 11.86
N VAL A 150 15.28 -0.79 11.56
CA VAL A 150 14.00 -0.11 11.30
C VAL A 150 13.06 -0.18 12.50
N SER A 151 13.40 -1.01 13.51
CA SER A 151 12.67 -1.12 14.78
C SER A 151 13.47 -0.57 15.95
N VAL A 152 12.76 -0.06 16.96
CA VAL A 152 13.31 0.06 18.32
C VAL A 152 13.55 -1.36 18.84
N ASP A 153 14.64 -1.60 19.56
CA ASP A 153 14.93 -2.90 20.18
C ASP A 153 13.72 -3.34 21.04
N ILE A 154 12.98 -4.34 20.56
CA ILE A 154 11.85 -4.87 21.32
C ILE A 154 12.46 -5.85 22.31
N GLN A 155 12.58 -5.42 23.57
CA GLN A 155 12.93 -6.34 24.65
C GLN A 155 11.83 -7.38 24.76
N HIS A 156 12.19 -8.64 24.50
CA HIS A 156 11.23 -9.73 24.49
C HIS A 156 11.82 -10.97 25.16
N GLY A 157 11.05 -11.52 26.09
CA GLY A 157 11.34 -12.80 26.71
C GLY A 157 10.81 -13.90 25.81
N LEU A 158 11.58 -14.95 25.57
CA LEU A 158 11.01 -16.17 25.03
C LEU A 158 10.37 -16.93 26.19
N THR A 159 9.04 -16.88 26.24
CA THR A 159 8.25 -17.70 27.16
C THR A 159 7.87 -19.01 26.46
N THR A 160 7.46 -20.00 27.25
CA THR A 160 7.01 -21.29 26.73
C THR A 160 5.64 -21.21 26.05
N GLN A 161 4.98 -20.05 26.11
CA GLN A 161 3.71 -19.79 25.44
C GLN A 161 3.96 -19.01 24.14
N PRO A 162 3.19 -19.28 23.07
CA PRO A 162 3.32 -18.54 21.82
C PRO A 162 2.89 -17.09 21.99
N GLU A 163 3.81 -16.17 21.71
CA GLU A 163 3.55 -14.74 21.65
C GLU A 163 3.64 -14.24 20.20
N ALA A 164 2.67 -13.42 19.81
CA ALA A 164 2.62 -12.81 18.49
C ALA A 164 3.12 -11.37 18.57
N VAL A 165 4.22 -11.09 17.86
CA VAL A 165 4.78 -9.74 17.73
C VAL A 165 4.54 -9.26 16.32
N SER A 166 3.89 -8.10 16.17
CA SER A 166 3.68 -7.45 14.88
C SER A 166 4.30 -6.07 14.90
N TYR A 167 5.05 -5.72 13.86
CA TYR A 167 5.71 -4.43 13.74
C TYR A 167 5.67 -3.94 12.30
N ILE A 168 5.49 -2.63 12.12
CA ILE A 168 5.47 -1.95 10.83
C ILE A 168 6.19 -0.61 10.98
N SER A 169 7.06 -0.26 10.04
CA SER A 169 7.78 1.01 10.03
C SER A 169 7.96 1.55 8.61
N PRO A 170 7.87 2.88 8.42
CA PRO A 170 8.29 3.50 7.17
C PRO A 170 9.81 3.41 7.00
N PHE A 171 10.26 3.22 5.76
CA PHE A 171 11.68 3.12 5.40
C PHE A 171 11.93 3.75 4.03
N ALA A 172 12.91 4.65 3.94
CA ALA A 172 13.34 5.23 2.67
C ALA A 172 14.51 4.42 2.10
N TRP A 173 14.42 4.02 0.84
CA TRP A 173 15.41 3.22 0.14
C TRP A 173 16.01 3.98 -1.04
N SER A 174 17.32 3.82 -1.25
CA SER A 174 18.06 4.48 -2.32
C SER A 174 18.09 3.69 -3.64
N GLY A 175 17.52 2.49 -3.65
CA GLY A 175 17.49 1.60 -4.82
C GLY A 175 18.55 0.50 -4.77
N GLY A 176 18.35 -0.54 -5.58
CA GLY A 176 19.20 -1.74 -5.58
C GLY A 176 18.61 -2.86 -4.73
N ASP A 177 19.42 -3.83 -4.32
CA ASP A 177 18.94 -5.00 -3.60
C ASP A 177 18.55 -4.65 -2.15
N LEU A 178 17.27 -4.75 -1.84
CA LEU A 178 16.75 -4.48 -0.50
C LEU A 178 16.71 -5.78 0.31
N VAL A 179 17.68 -5.93 1.23
CA VAL A 179 17.75 -7.06 2.15
C VAL A 179 16.91 -6.79 3.39
N LEU A 180 16.03 -7.71 3.73
CA LEU A 180 15.23 -7.71 4.95
C LEU A 180 15.68 -8.84 5.88
N ALA A 181 15.75 -8.55 7.18
CA ALA A 181 15.99 -9.58 8.19
C ALA A 181 15.27 -9.24 9.49
N LEU A 182 14.62 -10.24 10.08
CA LEU A 182 14.19 -10.21 11.47
C LEU A 182 15.19 -11.03 12.28
N GLN A 183 15.80 -10.40 13.28
CA GLN A 183 16.82 -11.00 14.11
C GLN A 183 16.42 -10.96 15.58
N TYR A 184 16.76 -12.02 16.31
CA TYR A 184 16.71 -12.04 17.76
C TYR A 184 18.13 -12.13 18.33
N THR A 185 18.42 -11.31 19.33
CA THR A 185 19.69 -11.30 20.05
C THR A 185 19.45 -11.59 21.52
N ALA A 186 19.98 -12.70 22.02
CA ALA A 186 19.91 -13.01 23.45
C ALA A 186 20.85 -12.11 24.26
N ALA A 187 20.36 -11.53 25.36
CA ALA A 187 21.21 -10.74 26.25
C ALA A 187 22.23 -11.61 26.99
N SER A 188 21.86 -12.83 27.38
CA SER A 188 22.77 -13.81 28.00
C SER A 188 22.23 -15.25 27.93
N GLY A 189 23.10 -16.23 28.20
CA GLY A 189 22.74 -17.65 28.29
C GLY A 189 22.61 -18.38 26.95
N VAL A 190 22.10 -19.61 27.02
CA VAL A 190 21.76 -20.44 25.87
C VAL A 190 20.24 -20.54 25.80
N GLY A 191 19.69 -20.50 24.59
CA GLY A 191 18.26 -20.60 24.38
C GLY A 191 17.88 -21.33 23.12
N SER A 192 16.58 -21.58 23.00
CA SER A 192 15.96 -22.06 21.77
C SER A 192 14.80 -21.14 21.41
N ILE A 193 14.61 -20.91 20.11
CA ILE A 193 13.47 -20.16 19.58
C ILE A 193 12.81 -20.98 18.49
N ASN A 194 11.51 -21.22 18.68
CA ASN A 194 10.66 -21.67 17.63
C ASN A 194 10.12 -20.45 16.89
N LYS A 195 10.40 -20.40 15.59
CA LYS A 195 10.06 -19.28 14.69
C LYS A 195 8.91 -19.64 13.74
N ASN A 196 8.14 -20.68 14.06
CA ASN A 196 7.05 -21.16 13.22
C ASN A 196 6.07 -20.05 12.90
N GLY A 197 5.85 -19.82 11.61
CA GLY A 197 4.89 -18.83 11.16
C GLY A 197 5.41 -17.39 11.16
N THR A 198 6.68 -17.17 11.50
CA THR A 198 7.33 -15.87 11.42
C THR A 198 7.57 -15.47 9.96
N SER A 199 7.30 -14.20 9.64
CA SER A 199 7.49 -13.63 8.31
C SER A 199 7.96 -12.17 8.38
N VAL A 200 8.64 -11.75 7.33
CA VAL A 200 8.97 -10.34 7.04
C VAL A 200 8.40 -9.97 5.69
N TRP A 201 8.09 -8.70 5.52
CA TRP A 201 7.53 -8.20 4.27
C TRP A 201 7.93 -6.75 4.05
N ALA A 202 7.92 -6.34 2.79
CA ALA A 202 7.98 -4.95 2.41
C ALA A 202 6.95 -4.63 1.33
N MET A 203 6.45 -3.40 1.38
CA MET A 203 5.50 -2.85 0.44
C MET A 203 6.02 -1.49 -0.02
N TYR A 204 6.24 -1.33 -1.33
CA TYR A 204 6.56 -0.04 -1.91
C TYR A 204 5.34 0.88 -1.86
N VAL A 205 5.53 2.11 -1.40
CA VAL A 205 4.46 3.09 -1.17
C VAL A 205 4.50 4.19 -2.22
N SER A 206 5.67 4.78 -2.43
CA SER A 206 5.86 5.90 -3.36
C SER A 206 7.32 5.99 -3.79
N PRO A 207 7.62 6.74 -4.86
CA PRO A 207 8.98 7.22 -5.11
C PRO A 207 9.51 8.06 -3.94
#